data_AF-A0A2G8R8L0-F1
#
_entry.id   AF-A0A2G8R8L0-F1
#
_cell.length_a   1.000
_cell.length_b   1.000
_cell.length_c   1.000
_cell.angle_alpha   90.00
_cell.angle_beta   90.00
_cell.angle_gamma   90.00
#
_symmetry.space_group_name_H-M   'P 1'
#
loop_
_entity.id
_entity.type
_entity.pdbx_description
1 polymer ?
#
loop_
_entity_poly.entity_id
_entity_poly.type
_entity_poly.pdbx_seq_one_letter_code
_entity_poly.pdbx_strand_id
1 'polypeptide(L)'
;MPQGASNAKRLVAIVEDRDSSLPADAIATLKVMIATLSHVEAKIRMLDAELARRAKANDVGRRLMTVPGIGPLIATAIAVLAPPPEIFRKARDFAASC
;
A
#
# COMPACT_ATOMS: atom_id res chain seq x y z
N MET A 1 4.50 7.24 13.13
CA MET A 1 3.26 6.46 12.95
C MET A 1 2.20 7.37 12.31
N PRO A 2 1.54 6.99 11.22
CA PRO A 2 0.49 7.80 10.63
C PRO A 2 -0.71 7.86 11.60
N GLN A 3 -0.98 9.03 12.17
CA GLN A 3 -2.05 9.22 13.18
C GLN A 3 -3.44 8.90 12.62
N GLY A 4 -3.66 9.06 11.31
CA GLY A 4 -4.94 8.83 10.64
C GLY A 4 -5.46 7.40 10.78
N ALA A 5 -4.60 6.38 10.62
CA ALA A 5 -5.03 4.98 10.72
C ALA A 5 -5.39 4.57 12.16
N SER A 6 -4.70 5.14 13.16
CA SER A 6 -5.03 4.93 14.57
C SER A 6 -6.36 5.58 14.96
N ASN A 7 -6.61 6.79 14.45
CA ASN A 7 -7.85 7.53 14.73
C ASN A 7 -9.06 6.89 14.04
N ALA A 8 -8.88 6.31 12.84
CA ALA A 8 -9.93 5.58 12.14
C ALA A 8 -10.47 4.40 12.96
N LYS A 9 -9.59 3.58 13.54
CA LYS A 9 -10.00 2.44 14.39
C LYS A 9 -10.80 2.89 15.61
N ARG A 10 -10.36 3.98 16.25
CA ARG A 10 -11.07 4.56 17.40
C ARG A 10 -12.46 5.08 17.00
N LEU A 11 -12.57 5.73 15.84
CA LEU A 11 -13.84 6.22 15.31
C LEU A 11 -14.81 5.07 15.01
N VAL A 12 -14.33 3.98 14.40
CA VAL A 12 -15.14 2.76 14.19
C VAL A 12 -15.72 2.27 15.51
N ALA A 13 -14.88 2.14 16.55
CA ALA A 13 -15.33 1.69 17.87
C ALA A 13 -16.41 2.60 18.48
N ILE A 14 -16.28 3.93 18.34
CA ILE A 14 -17.29 4.89 18.84
C ILE A 14 -18.61 4.82 18.06
N VAL A 15 -18.56 4.50 16.77
CA VAL A 15 -19.76 4.38 15.91
C VAL A 15 -20.48 3.05 16.12
N GLU A 16 -19.76 2.01 16.51
CA GLU A 16 -20.30 0.69 16.84
C GLU A 16 -20.83 0.60 18.28
N ASP A 17 -20.37 1.48 19.16
CA ASP A 17 -20.87 1.59 20.53
C ASP A 17 -22.35 2.02 20.56
N ARG A 18 -23.16 1.24 21.27
CA ARG A 18 -24.61 1.48 21.41
C ARG A 18 -24.92 2.62 22.38
N ASP A 19 -24.00 2.91 23.30
CA ASP A 19 -24.14 3.98 24.29
C ASP A 19 -23.49 5.30 23.80
N SER A 20 -23.09 5.32 22.53
CA SER A 20 -22.56 6.47 21.83
C SER A 20 -23.52 7.66 21.88
N SER A 21 -23.03 8.83 22.30
CA SER A 21 -23.79 10.08 22.33
C SER A 21 -23.97 10.72 20.94
N LEU A 22 -23.68 9.98 19.86
CA LEU A 22 -23.75 10.49 18.50
C LEU A 22 -25.20 10.49 17.98
N PRO A 23 -25.64 11.55 17.27
CA PRO A 23 -26.94 11.56 16.60
C PRO A 23 -27.05 10.43 15.57
N ALA A 24 -28.26 9.88 15.40
CA ALA A 24 -28.52 8.77 14.48
C ALA A 24 -28.09 9.07 13.03
N ASP A 25 -28.33 10.29 12.55
CA ASP A 25 -27.94 10.72 11.20
C ASP A 25 -26.42 10.76 11.02
N ALA A 26 -25.69 11.15 12.07
CA ALA A 26 -24.22 11.12 12.09
C ALA A 26 -23.71 9.68 12.05
N ILE A 27 -24.30 8.77 12.83
CA ILE A 27 -23.96 7.34 12.83
C ILE A 27 -24.17 6.73 11.44
N ALA A 28 -25.30 7.02 10.79
CA ALA A 28 -25.60 6.51 9.45
C ALA A 28 -24.54 6.95 8.42
N THR A 29 -24.18 8.23 8.44
CA THR A 29 -23.14 8.79 7.56
C THR A 29 -21.77 8.18 7.85
N LEU A 30 -21.40 8.08 9.12
CA LEU A 30 -20.11 7.51 9.54
C LEU A 30 -20.00 6.03 9.16
N LYS A 31 -21.08 5.25 9.23
CA LYS A 31 -21.11 3.85 8.76
C LYS A 31 -20.76 3.74 7.27
N VAL A 32 -21.26 4.65 6.43
CA VAL A 32 -20.91 4.67 5.00
C VAL A 32 -19.41 4.95 4.81
N MET A 33 -18.85 5.90 5.55
CA MET A 33 -17.42 6.21 5.49
C MET A 33 -16.55 5.05 5.97
N ILE A 34 -16.94 4.38 7.06
CA ILE A 34 -16.26 3.19 7.61
C ILE A 34 -16.27 2.03 6.61
N ALA A 35 -17.42 1.79 5.97
CA ALA A 35 -17.55 0.77 4.93
C ALA A 35 -16.64 1.08 3.73
N THR A 36 -16.60 2.35 3.31
CA THR A 36 -15.74 2.82 2.21
C THR A 36 -14.26 2.64 2.55
N LEU A 37 -13.85 3.05 3.76
CA LEU A 37 -12.48 2.86 4.25
C LEU A 37 -12.09 1.38 4.22
N SER A 38 -12.92 0.52 4.81
CA SER A 38 -12.69 -0.93 4.87
C SER A 38 -12.56 -1.54 3.47
N HIS A 39 -13.40 -1.09 2.53
CA HIS A 39 -13.35 -1.53 1.13
C HIS A 39 -12.05 -1.14 0.43
N VAL A 40 -11.61 0.11 0.59
CA VAL A 40 -10.35 0.58 -0.02
C VAL A 40 -9.16 -0.15 0.61
N GLU A 41 -9.14 -0.34 1.93
CA GLU A 41 -8.10 -1.13 2.60
C GLU A 41 -8.04 -2.58 2.09
N ALA A 42 -9.18 -3.22 1.85
CA ALA A 42 -9.23 -4.56 1.28
C ALA A 42 -8.66 -4.60 -0.14
N LYS A 43 -9.00 -3.60 -0.97
CA LYS A 43 -8.42 -3.46 -2.31
C LYS A 43 -6.91 -3.25 -2.29
N ILE A 44 -6.41 -2.41 -1.38
CA ILE A 44 -4.95 -2.22 -1.20
C ILE A 44 -4.27 -3.55 -0.88
N ARG A 45 -4.78 -4.31 0.11
CA ARG A 45 -4.22 -5.62 0.47
C ARG A 45 -4.22 -6.60 -0.71
N MET A 46 -5.28 -6.61 -1.50
CA MET A 46 -5.36 -7.44 -2.71
C MET A 46 -4.29 -7.06 -3.74
N LEU A 47 -4.10 -5.77 -4.00
CA LEU A 47 -3.10 -5.27 -4.93
C LEU A 47 -1.67 -5.53 -4.43
N ASP A 48 -1.41 -5.36 -3.13
CA ASP A 48 -0.12 -5.68 -2.52
C ASP A 48 0.24 -7.16 -2.66
N ALA A 49 -0.73 -8.06 -2.47
CA ALA A 49 -0.54 -9.49 -2.68
C ALA A 49 -0.21 -9.81 -4.13
N GLU A 50 -0.87 -9.14 -5.08
CA GLU A 50 -0.61 -9.30 -6.51
C GLU A 50 0.78 -8.77 -6.91
N LEU A 51 1.19 -7.62 -6.38
CA LEU A 51 2.55 -7.09 -6.56
C LEU A 51 3.60 -8.06 -5.99
N ALA A 52 3.38 -8.59 -4.79
CA ALA A 52 4.26 -9.58 -4.19
C ALA A 52 4.38 -10.85 -5.04
N ARG A 53 3.27 -11.33 -5.61
CA ARG A 53 3.25 -12.49 -6.51
C ARG A 53 4.04 -12.20 -7.78
N ARG A 54 3.81 -11.06 -8.43
CA ARG A 54 4.53 -10.65 -9.65
C ARG A 54 6.03 -10.47 -9.40
N ALA A 55 6.40 -9.80 -8.32
CA ALA A 55 7.80 -9.58 -7.95
C ALA A 55 8.54 -10.91 -7.73
N LYS A 56 7.88 -11.93 -7.14
CA LYS A 56 8.46 -13.26 -6.93
C LYS A 56 8.55 -14.10 -8.21
N ALA A 57 7.59 -13.96 -9.11
CA ALA A 57 7.59 -14.68 -10.40
C ALA A 57 8.65 -14.14 -11.37
N ASN A 58 9.05 -12.88 -11.22
CA ASN A 58 10.07 -12.24 -12.06
C ASN A 58 11.48 -12.41 -11.45
N ASP A 59 12.42 -12.94 -12.23
CA ASP A 59 13.82 -13.14 -11.79
C ASP A 59 14.53 -11.84 -11.39
N VAL A 60 14.30 -10.75 -12.14
CA VAL A 60 14.79 -9.40 -11.81
C VAL A 60 14.13 -8.92 -10.51
N GLY A 61 12.82 -9.09 -10.38
CA GLY A 61 12.07 -8.75 -9.17
C GLY A 61 12.60 -9.47 -7.93
N ARG A 62 12.85 -10.78 -8.00
CA ARG A 62 13.44 -11.56 -6.90
C ARG A 62 14.80 -11.05 -6.49
N ARG A 63 15.67 -10.75 -7.46
CA ARG A 63 17.03 -10.24 -7.20
C ARG A 63 17.00 -8.84 -6.59
N LEU A 64 16.09 -7.97 -7.04
CA LEU A 64 15.93 -6.64 -6.47
C LEU A 64 15.49 -6.70 -5.00
N MET A 65 14.58 -7.62 -4.65
CA MET A 65 14.10 -7.78 -3.28
C MET A 65 15.15 -8.32 -2.29
N THR A 66 16.34 -8.75 -2.74
CA THR A 66 17.44 -9.10 -1.82
C THR A 66 18.21 -7.87 -1.33
N VAL A 67 17.99 -6.69 -1.92
CA VAL A 67 18.61 -5.44 -1.51
C VAL A 67 17.86 -4.89 -0.29
N PRO A 68 18.55 -4.57 0.82
CA PRO A 68 17.93 -3.96 1.98
C PRO A 68 17.12 -2.70 1.61
N GLY A 69 15.86 -2.65 2.03
CA GLY A 69 14.95 -1.54 1.73
C GLY A 69 14.17 -1.67 0.42
N ILE A 70 14.46 -2.66 -0.44
CA ILE A 70 13.70 -2.91 -1.67
C ILE A 70 12.64 -3.99 -1.42
N GLY A 71 11.40 -3.55 -1.20
CA GLY A 71 10.23 -4.44 -1.10
C GLY A 71 9.57 -4.74 -2.45
N PRO A 72 8.52 -5.58 -2.48
CA PRO A 72 7.86 -6.00 -3.72
C PRO A 72 7.29 -4.86 -4.58
N LEU A 73 6.81 -3.78 -3.94
CA LEU A 73 6.33 -2.59 -4.63
C LEU A 73 7.47 -1.94 -5.44
N ILE A 74 8.59 -1.65 -4.78
CA ILE A 74 9.77 -1.02 -5.40
C ILE A 74 10.38 -1.96 -6.45
N ALA A 75 10.53 -3.25 -6.13
CA ALA A 75 11.06 -4.24 -7.06
C ALA A 75 10.20 -4.37 -8.32
N THR A 76 8.87 -4.37 -8.20
CA THR A 76 7.96 -4.41 -9.35
C THR A 76 8.02 -3.12 -10.15
N ALA A 77 8.05 -1.95 -9.48
CA ALA A 77 8.17 -0.66 -10.15
C ALA A 77 9.46 -0.58 -10.98
N ILE A 78 10.60 -0.95 -10.41
CA ILE A 78 11.87 -1.00 -11.13
C ILE A 78 11.79 -2.02 -12.28
N ALA A 79 11.30 -3.23 -12.05
CA ALA A 79 11.24 -4.25 -13.11
C ALA A 79 10.32 -3.88 -14.29
N VAL A 80 9.33 -3.00 -14.08
CA VAL A 80 8.36 -2.59 -15.11
C VAL A 80 8.74 -1.26 -15.76
N LEU A 81 9.26 -0.32 -14.98
CA LEU A 81 9.45 1.08 -15.40
C LEU A 81 10.91 1.44 -15.66
N ALA A 82 11.87 0.68 -15.13
CA ALA A 82 13.28 0.98 -15.33
C ALA A 82 13.65 0.75 -16.81
N PRO A 83 14.46 1.66 -17.40
CA PRO A 83 15.06 1.40 -18.69
C PRO A 83 15.96 0.15 -18.65
N PRO A 84 16.17 -0.55 -19.78
CA PRO A 84 17.02 -1.73 -19.82
C PRO A 84 18.41 -1.45 -19.23
N PRO A 85 18.90 -2.26 -18.27
CA PRO A 85 20.13 -1.95 -17.54
C PRO A 85 21.37 -1.85 -18.45
N GLU A 86 21.32 -2.46 -19.63
CA GLU A 86 22.38 -2.47 -20.64
C GLU A 86 22.65 -1.07 -21.23
N ILE A 87 21.71 -0.12 -21.12
CA ILE A 87 21.93 1.25 -21.59
C ILE A 87 22.82 2.06 -20.64
N PHE A 88 23.06 1.59 -19.42
CA PHE A 88 23.86 2.28 -18.42
C PHE A 88 25.23 1.61 -18.27
N ARG A 89 26.28 2.44 -18.27
CA ARG A 89 27.66 1.95 -18.14
C ARG A 89 27.98 1.41 -16.74
N LYS A 90 27.40 2.00 -15.69
CA LYS A 90 27.55 1.58 -14.29
C LYS A 90 26.27 1.81 -13.50
N ALA A 91 26.08 1.07 -12.41
CA ALA A 91 24.90 1.20 -11.54
C ALA A 91 24.67 2.63 -10.99
N ARG A 92 25.74 3.41 -10.82
CA ARG A 92 25.63 4.82 -10.42
C ARG A 92 24.99 5.70 -11.50
N ASP A 93 25.24 5.38 -12.76
CA ASP A 93 24.68 6.13 -13.90
C ASP A 93 23.16 5.90 -13.99
N PHE A 94 22.70 4.68 -13.65
CA PHE A 94 21.27 4.39 -13.47
C PHE A 94 20.66 5.19 -12.31
N ALA A 95 21.30 5.18 -11.12
CA ALA A 95 20.78 5.89 -9.95
C ALA A 95 20.67 7.41 -10.15
N ALA A 96 21.52 8.01 -11.00
CA ALA A 96 21.46 9.43 -11.34
C ALA A 96 20.32 9.79 -12.33
N SER A 97 19.64 8.79 -12.89
CA SER A 97 18.57 8.97 -13.89
C SER A 97 17.14 8.89 -13.32
N CYS A 98 16.99 8.46 -12.06
CA CYS A 98 15.70 8.32 -11.38
C CYS A 98 15.32 9.56 -10.58
#